data_AF-A0A2I0NSF9-F1
#
_entry.id   AF-A0A2I0NSF9-F1
#
_cell.length_a   1.000
_cell.length_b   1.000
_cell.length_c   1.000
_cell.angle_alpha   90.00
_cell.angle_beta   90.00
_cell.angle_gamma   90.00
#
_symmetry.space_group_name_H-M   'P 1'
#
loop_
_entity.id
_entity.type
_entity.pdbx_description
1 polymer ?
#
loop_
_entity_poly.entity_id
_entity_poly.type
_entity_poly.pdbx_seq_one_letter_code
_entity_poly.pdbx_strand_id
1 'polypeptide(L)'
;EPAYPPFLWVNAKNAAAGLGTAHADVAKESLVDWDPEYIFIDVGTIQMENDGAIGELKTDPALQGLSASKEGRVYGVLPYNFYNTNYGTVLADAYFIGKTLYPDRFTDIDPEEKADEIYTFFVGKPVFSDLNSQYRNLGFGEIPL
;
A
#
# COMPACT_ATOMS: atom_id res chain seq x y z
N GLU A 1 5.07 8.50 -0.43
CA GLU A 1 4.67 9.69 0.38
C GLU A 1 5.38 9.70 1.73
N PRO A 2 6.15 10.76 2.06
CA PRO A 2 6.93 10.83 3.31
C PRO A 2 6.11 10.85 4.60
N ALA A 3 4.94 11.50 4.58
CA ALA A 3 4.05 11.66 5.74
C ALA A 3 2.76 10.84 5.58
N TYR A 4 2.89 9.63 5.00
CA TYR A 4 1.76 8.77 4.68
C TYR A 4 0.98 8.39 5.96
N PRO A 5 -0.28 8.86 6.13
CA PRO A 5 -0.99 8.73 7.40
C PRO A 5 -1.12 7.28 7.92
N PRO A 6 -1.39 6.27 7.07
CA PRO A 6 -1.44 4.88 7.51
C PRO A 6 -0.15 4.41 8.19
N PHE A 7 1.02 4.78 7.68
CA PHE A 7 2.30 4.44 8.31
C PHE A 7 2.50 5.16 9.65
N LEU A 8 2.10 6.43 9.75
CA LEU A 8 2.19 7.19 11.00
C LEU A 8 1.30 6.57 12.09
N TRP A 9 0.06 6.19 11.76
CA TRP A 9 -0.90 5.69 12.75
C TRP A 9 -0.55 4.31 13.29
N VAL A 10 0.08 3.46 12.47
CA VAL A 10 0.56 2.14 12.89
C VAL A 10 2.00 2.16 13.39
N ASN A 11 2.61 3.34 13.50
CA ASN A 11 4.00 3.50 13.94
C ASN A 11 5.00 2.70 13.06
N ALA A 12 4.77 2.65 11.75
CA ALA A 12 5.72 2.09 10.79
C ALA A 12 6.88 3.06 10.54
N LYS A 13 8.09 2.52 10.39
CA LYS A 13 9.28 3.30 10.04
C LYS A 13 9.34 3.52 8.53
N ASN A 14 8.80 4.65 8.06
CA ASN A 14 8.85 5.02 6.64
C ASN A 14 10.28 5.39 6.21
N ALA A 15 10.84 4.68 5.24
CA ALA A 15 12.18 4.96 4.70
C ALA A 15 12.30 6.37 4.09
N ALA A 16 11.21 6.90 3.53
CA ALA A 16 11.16 8.23 2.95
C ALA A 16 10.78 9.35 3.95
N ALA A 17 10.67 9.03 5.24
CA ALA A 17 10.30 10.02 6.26
C ALA A 17 11.27 11.22 6.26
N GLY A 18 10.74 12.43 6.40
CA GLY A 18 11.53 13.67 6.47
C GLY A 18 11.89 14.30 5.13
N LEU A 19 11.56 13.66 3.98
CA LEU A 19 11.78 14.23 2.65
C LEU A 19 10.72 15.26 2.23
N GLY A 20 9.69 15.46 3.06
CA GLY A 20 8.57 16.38 2.78
C GLY A 20 7.31 15.98 3.54
N THR A 21 6.17 16.55 3.16
CA THR A 21 4.88 16.32 3.86
C THR A 21 3.78 15.76 2.97
N ALA A 22 3.98 15.63 1.65
CA ALA A 22 2.93 15.19 0.73
C ALA A 22 3.46 14.22 -0.34
N HIS A 23 4.34 14.69 -1.21
CA HIS A 23 4.95 13.86 -2.25
C HIS A 23 6.47 13.97 -2.19
N ALA A 24 7.16 12.92 -2.63
CA ALA A 24 8.60 12.92 -2.81
C ALA A 24 8.94 12.07 -4.03
N ASP A 25 9.68 12.66 -4.97
CA ASP A 25 10.35 11.93 -6.04
C ASP A 25 11.69 11.45 -5.51
N VAL A 26 11.94 10.14 -5.63
CA VAL A 26 13.15 9.49 -5.11
C VAL A 26 13.82 8.72 -6.24
N ALA A 27 15.15 8.71 -6.24
CA ALA A 27 15.91 7.91 -7.18
C ALA A 27 15.80 6.42 -6.83
N LYS A 28 15.87 5.53 -7.83
CA LYS A 28 15.80 4.08 -7.61
C LYS A 28 16.95 3.58 -6.75
N GLU A 29 18.12 4.17 -6.91
CA GLU A 29 19.31 3.90 -6.12
C GLU A 29 19.05 4.18 -4.63
N SER A 30 18.23 5.19 -4.29
CA SER A 30 17.85 5.44 -2.90
C SER A 30 17.00 4.31 -2.33
N LEU A 31 16.13 3.68 -3.13
CA LEU A 31 15.35 2.52 -2.69
C LEU A 31 16.25 1.32 -2.38
N VAL A 32 17.30 1.12 -3.20
CA VAL A 32 18.31 0.08 -2.99
C VAL A 32 19.13 0.36 -1.73
N ASP A 33 19.54 1.60 -1.50
CA ASP A 33 20.30 2.00 -0.31
C ASP A 33 19.47 1.87 0.98
N TRP A 34 18.15 2.13 0.90
CA TRP A 34 17.25 1.98 2.04
C TRP A 34 16.87 0.54 2.34
N ASP A 35 16.80 -0.30 1.30
CA ASP A 35 16.42 -1.72 1.33
C ASP A 35 15.26 -2.03 2.31
N PRO A 36 14.04 -1.54 2.05
CA PRO A 36 12.93 -1.69 2.97
C PRO A 36 12.53 -3.17 3.11
N GLU A 37 12.16 -3.56 4.34
CA GLU A 37 11.70 -4.91 4.65
C GLU A 37 10.30 -5.21 4.06
N TYR A 38 9.47 -4.19 3.92
CA TYR A 38 8.12 -4.25 3.37
C TYR A 38 7.91 -3.14 2.34
N ILE A 39 7.22 -3.46 1.25
CA ILE A 39 6.78 -2.49 0.24
C ILE A 39 5.25 -2.53 0.15
N PHE A 40 4.61 -1.37 0.24
CA PHE A 40 3.18 -1.21 -0.02
C PHE A 40 3.01 -0.38 -1.29
N ILE A 41 2.35 -0.97 -2.29
CA ILE A 41 2.12 -0.39 -3.61
C ILE A 41 0.69 0.14 -3.67
N ASP A 42 0.54 1.42 -4.00
CA ASP A 42 -0.75 1.94 -4.44
C ASP A 42 -1.14 1.25 -5.76
N VAL A 43 -2.18 0.41 -5.71
CA VAL A 43 -2.61 -0.40 -6.86
C VAL A 43 -3.23 0.45 -7.97
N GLY A 44 -3.49 1.75 -7.74
CA GLY A 44 -3.83 2.69 -8.81
C GLY A 44 -2.71 2.84 -9.85
N THR A 45 -1.46 2.57 -9.47
CA THR A 45 -0.30 2.66 -10.39
C THR A 45 -0.35 1.66 -11.53
N ILE A 46 -1.12 0.56 -11.43
CA ILE A 46 -1.26 -0.42 -12.53
C ILE A 46 -1.87 0.18 -13.80
N GLN A 47 -2.54 1.34 -13.67
CA GLN A 47 -3.14 2.06 -14.79
C GLN A 47 -2.10 2.86 -15.59
N MET A 48 -0.86 2.93 -15.09
CA MET A 48 0.27 3.54 -15.80
C MET A 48 0.84 2.56 -16.83
N GLU A 49 1.74 3.06 -17.68
CA GLU A 49 2.45 2.22 -18.64
C GLU A 49 3.22 1.08 -17.92
N ASN A 50 3.35 -0.06 -18.60
CA ASN A 50 4.10 -1.21 -18.12
C ASN A 50 3.71 -1.71 -16.71
N ASP A 51 2.43 -1.67 -16.32
CA ASP A 51 1.93 -2.13 -15.00
C ASP A 51 2.48 -1.32 -13.80
N GLY A 52 2.96 -0.09 -14.04
CA GLY A 52 3.41 0.85 -13.02
C GLY A 52 4.49 0.30 -12.10
N ALA A 53 4.36 0.56 -10.80
CA ALA A 53 5.33 0.13 -9.79
C ALA A 53 5.53 -1.40 -9.76
N ILE A 54 4.48 -2.17 -10.02
CA ILE A 54 4.55 -3.64 -10.07
C ILE A 54 5.44 -4.07 -11.24
N GLY A 55 5.26 -3.48 -12.42
CA GLY A 55 6.08 -3.80 -13.58
C GLY A 55 7.54 -3.40 -13.41
N GLU A 56 7.81 -2.28 -12.75
CA GLU A 56 9.19 -1.88 -12.41
C GLU A 56 9.86 -2.90 -11.48
N LEU A 57 9.17 -3.34 -10.42
CA LEU A 57 9.67 -4.39 -9.52
C LEU A 57 9.91 -5.73 -10.24
N LYS A 58 9.17 -6.00 -11.31
CA LYS A 58 9.31 -7.22 -12.13
C LYS A 58 10.43 -7.17 -13.16
N THR A 59 10.83 -5.99 -13.60
CA THR A 59 11.69 -5.84 -14.79
C THR A 59 13.01 -5.12 -14.51
N ASP A 60 13.09 -4.31 -13.46
CA ASP A 60 14.29 -3.59 -13.08
C ASP A 60 15.18 -4.46 -12.16
N PRO A 61 16.40 -4.86 -12.58
CA PRO A 61 17.27 -5.72 -11.79
C PRO A 61 17.65 -5.14 -10.42
N ALA A 62 17.71 -3.81 -10.30
CA ALA A 62 18.02 -3.17 -9.02
C ALA A 62 16.88 -3.36 -8.02
N LEU A 63 15.63 -3.23 -8.48
CA LEU A 63 14.42 -3.37 -7.65
C LEU A 63 14.08 -4.85 -7.35
N GLN A 64 14.38 -5.77 -8.27
CA GLN A 64 14.35 -7.20 -8.01
C GLN A 64 15.36 -7.62 -6.92
N GLY A 65 16.41 -6.82 -6.73
CA GLY A 65 17.45 -7.04 -5.72
C GLY A 65 17.02 -6.74 -4.28
N LEU A 66 15.92 -6.01 -4.08
CA LEU A 66 15.44 -5.60 -2.76
C LEU A 66 15.02 -6.81 -1.91
N SER A 67 15.24 -6.70 -0.60
CA SER A 67 14.87 -7.72 0.37
C SER A 67 13.37 -8.01 0.34
N ALA A 68 12.52 -6.98 0.33
CA ALA A 68 11.07 -7.14 0.21
C ALA A 68 10.64 -7.90 -1.06
N SER A 69 11.28 -7.64 -2.20
CA SER A 69 10.98 -8.34 -3.46
C SER A 69 11.33 -9.82 -3.39
N LYS A 70 12.48 -10.17 -2.79
CA LYS A 70 12.96 -11.56 -2.66
C LYS A 70 12.15 -12.37 -1.65
N GLU A 71 11.64 -11.72 -0.61
CA GLU A 71 10.94 -12.37 0.50
C GLU A 71 9.41 -12.40 0.32
N GLY A 72 8.87 -11.88 -0.78
CA GLY A 72 7.42 -11.81 -1.00
C GLY A 72 6.72 -10.81 -0.08
N ARG A 73 7.42 -9.75 0.36
CA ARG A 73 6.89 -8.74 1.29
C ARG A 73 6.46 -7.48 0.56
N VAL A 74 5.78 -7.68 -0.57
CA VAL A 74 5.25 -6.61 -1.42
C VAL A 74 3.75 -6.73 -1.45
N TYR A 75 3.04 -5.69 -1.04
CA TYR A 75 1.59 -5.73 -0.81
C TYR A 75 0.87 -4.59 -1.51
N GLY A 76 -0.36 -4.83 -1.98
CA GLY A 76 -1.19 -3.79 -2.57
C GLY A 76 -2.03 -3.05 -1.52
N VAL A 77 -2.09 -1.73 -1.62
CA VAL A 77 -3.02 -0.85 -0.88
C VAL A 77 -3.89 -0.09 -1.88
N LEU A 78 -5.08 0.30 -1.46
CA LEU A 78 -6.05 0.91 -2.36
C LEU A 78 -5.70 2.39 -2.64
N PRO A 79 -5.89 2.89 -3.87
CA PRO A 79 -5.71 4.30 -4.15
C PRO A 79 -6.70 5.13 -3.36
N TYR A 80 -6.20 6.13 -2.63
CA TYR A 80 -7.02 6.96 -1.76
C TYR A 80 -7.07 8.44 -2.19
N ASN A 81 -6.21 8.87 -3.12
CA ASN A 81 -5.98 10.28 -3.47
C ASN A 81 -6.53 10.69 -4.85
N PHE A 82 -7.31 9.83 -5.50
CA PHE A 82 -7.94 10.15 -6.79
C PHE A 82 -9.00 11.25 -6.60
N TYR A 83 -8.81 12.40 -7.24
CA TYR A 83 -9.57 13.66 -7.09
C TYR A 83 -9.40 14.39 -5.74
N ASN A 84 -9.57 13.71 -4.61
CA ASN A 84 -9.27 14.22 -3.26
C ASN A 84 -9.01 13.04 -2.30
N THR A 85 -8.69 13.31 -1.04
CA THR A 85 -8.45 12.28 -0.03
C THR A 85 -9.74 11.55 0.34
N ASN A 86 -9.79 10.24 0.06
CA ASN A 86 -10.83 9.34 0.56
C ASN A 86 -10.41 8.80 1.93
N TYR A 87 -10.85 9.47 3.01
CA TYR A 87 -10.50 9.09 4.37
C TYR A 87 -10.94 7.68 4.76
N GLY A 88 -12.02 7.14 4.14
CA GLY A 88 -12.44 5.76 4.34
C GLY A 88 -11.37 4.78 3.86
N THR A 89 -10.84 5.01 2.66
CA THR A 89 -9.73 4.21 2.11
C THR A 89 -8.45 4.36 2.94
N VAL A 90 -8.10 5.57 3.38
CA VAL A 90 -6.91 5.78 4.25
C VAL A 90 -7.02 4.98 5.54
N LEU A 91 -8.20 4.93 6.17
CA LEU A 91 -8.42 4.12 7.37
C LEU A 91 -8.32 2.63 7.06
N ALA A 92 -8.95 2.17 5.97
CA ALA A 92 -8.90 0.78 5.55
C ALA A 92 -7.46 0.31 5.27
N ASP A 93 -6.69 1.09 4.52
CA ASP A 93 -5.26 0.84 4.27
C ASP A 93 -4.47 0.74 5.58
N ALA A 94 -4.74 1.60 6.56
CA ALA A 94 -4.06 1.56 7.85
C ALA A 94 -4.34 0.26 8.64
N TYR A 95 -5.56 -0.26 8.59
CA TYR A 95 -5.87 -1.57 9.19
C TYR A 95 -5.13 -2.70 8.49
N PHE A 96 -5.10 -2.70 7.15
CA PHE A 96 -4.36 -3.70 6.37
C PHE A 96 -2.85 -3.65 6.65
N ILE A 97 -2.25 -2.46 6.64
CA ILE A 97 -0.83 -2.28 6.94
C ILE A 97 -0.54 -2.68 8.38
N GLY A 98 -1.38 -2.28 9.33
CA GLY A 98 -1.24 -2.66 10.75
C GLY A 98 -1.27 -4.17 10.94
N LYS A 99 -2.21 -4.85 10.28
CA LYS A 99 -2.32 -6.33 10.29
C LYS A 99 -1.09 -6.99 9.66
N THR A 100 -0.59 -6.45 8.56
CA THR A 100 0.59 -6.98 7.84
C THR A 100 1.86 -6.85 8.68
N LEU A 101 2.07 -5.70 9.33
CA LEU A 101 3.29 -5.43 10.11
C LEU A 101 3.24 -6.00 11.53
N TYR A 102 2.04 -6.11 12.12
CA TYR A 102 1.86 -6.52 13.52
C TYR A 102 0.72 -7.54 13.67
N PRO A 103 0.80 -8.73 13.05
CA PRO A 103 -0.30 -9.67 12.96
C PRO A 103 -0.88 -10.09 14.31
N ASP A 104 -0.02 -10.18 15.35
CA ASP A 104 -0.39 -10.52 16.74
C ASP A 104 -1.24 -9.45 17.43
N ARG A 105 -1.24 -8.20 16.93
CA ARG A 105 -1.99 -7.07 17.50
C ARG A 105 -3.34 -6.85 16.84
N PHE A 106 -3.55 -7.49 15.68
CA PHE A 106 -4.72 -7.35 14.83
C PHE A 106 -5.37 -8.72 14.61
N THR A 107 -5.29 -9.63 15.59
CA THR A 107 -5.78 -11.02 15.45
C THR A 107 -7.28 -11.11 15.18
N ASP A 108 -8.02 -10.10 15.62
CA ASP A 108 -9.47 -9.91 15.48
C ASP A 108 -9.86 -9.13 14.22
N ILE A 109 -8.90 -8.68 13.42
CA ILE A 109 -9.15 -7.86 12.22
C ILE A 109 -8.94 -8.71 10.96
N ASP A 110 -10.02 -8.84 10.20
CA ASP A 110 -10.00 -9.12 8.76
C ASP A 110 -9.99 -7.76 8.00
N PRO A 111 -8.95 -7.45 7.20
CA PRO A 111 -8.84 -6.16 6.53
C PRO A 111 -9.96 -5.87 5.51
N GLU A 112 -10.47 -6.88 4.81
CA GLU A 112 -11.52 -6.71 3.80
C GLU A 112 -12.87 -6.43 4.49
N GLU A 113 -13.21 -7.22 5.51
CA GLU A 113 -14.41 -6.98 6.33
C GLU A 113 -14.34 -5.61 7.01
N LYS A 114 -13.16 -5.22 7.50
CA LYS A 114 -12.98 -3.92 8.16
C LYS A 114 -13.14 -2.75 7.17
N ALA A 115 -12.67 -2.91 5.94
CA ALA A 115 -12.91 -1.91 4.90
C ALA A 115 -14.38 -1.77 4.58
N ASP A 116 -15.12 -2.88 4.46
CA ASP A 116 -16.56 -2.84 4.22
C ASP A 116 -17.34 -2.22 5.39
N GLU A 117 -16.92 -2.45 6.63
CA GLU A 117 -17.47 -1.74 7.81
C GLU A 117 -17.28 -0.22 7.68
N ILE A 118 -16.05 0.21 7.36
CA ILE A 118 -15.69 1.63 7.19
C ILE A 118 -16.48 2.25 6.04
N TYR A 119 -16.51 1.61 4.87
CA TYR A 119 -17.24 2.11 3.72
C TYR A 119 -18.75 2.13 3.98
N THR A 120 -19.30 1.12 4.65
CA THR A 120 -20.71 1.13 5.04
C THR A 120 -21.03 2.32 5.94
N PHE A 121 -20.14 2.67 6.87
CA PHE A 121 -20.33 3.84 7.72
C PHE A 121 -20.32 5.17 6.92
N PHE A 122 -19.37 5.35 6.00
CA PHE A 122 -19.22 6.62 5.28
C PHE A 122 -20.14 6.79 4.07
N VAL A 123 -20.39 5.71 3.32
CA VAL A 123 -21.12 5.74 2.04
C VAL A 123 -22.36 4.84 2.01
N GLY A 124 -22.67 4.17 3.12
CA GLY A 124 -23.91 3.40 3.30
C GLY A 124 -23.90 2.00 2.68
N LYS A 125 -22.78 1.55 2.10
CA LYS A 125 -22.65 0.25 1.44
C LYS A 125 -21.24 -0.36 1.60
N PRO A 126 -21.13 -1.71 1.65
CA PRO A 126 -19.87 -2.43 1.60
C PRO A 126 -19.36 -2.47 0.15
N VAL A 127 -18.46 -1.54 -0.21
CA VAL A 127 -17.98 -1.37 -1.60
C VAL A 127 -16.53 -1.80 -1.80
N PHE A 128 -15.90 -2.47 -0.83
CA PHE A 128 -14.50 -2.88 -0.95
C PHE A 128 -14.28 -3.78 -2.17
N SER A 129 -15.08 -4.84 -2.32
CA SER A 129 -14.94 -5.77 -3.45
C SER A 129 -15.12 -5.07 -4.81
N ASP A 130 -16.13 -4.20 -4.93
CA ASP A 130 -16.38 -3.45 -6.17
C ASP A 130 -15.20 -2.51 -6.50
N LEU A 131 -14.63 -1.86 -5.48
CA LEU A 131 -13.47 -1.00 -5.63
C LEU A 131 -12.22 -1.80 -6.01
N ASN A 132 -11.93 -2.88 -5.29
CA ASN A 132 -10.75 -3.71 -5.52
C ASN A 132 -10.77 -4.38 -6.92
N SER A 133 -11.97 -4.72 -7.42
CA SER A 133 -12.14 -5.31 -8.75
C SER A 133 -11.67 -4.40 -9.89
N GLN A 134 -11.68 -3.07 -9.69
CA GLN A 134 -11.15 -2.09 -10.65
C GLN A 134 -9.62 -2.13 -10.73
N TYR A 135 -8.96 -2.77 -9.76
CA TYR A 135 -7.51 -2.88 -9.64
C TYR A 135 -7.04 -4.34 -9.64
N ARG A 136 -7.70 -5.20 -10.44
CA ARG A 136 -7.36 -6.63 -10.59
C ARG A 136 -7.40 -7.42 -9.27
N ASN A 137 -8.14 -6.95 -8.27
CA ASN A 137 -8.19 -7.53 -6.93
C ASN A 137 -6.80 -7.61 -6.25
N LEU A 138 -5.93 -6.63 -6.49
CA LEU A 138 -4.59 -6.58 -5.92
C LEU A 138 -4.51 -5.84 -4.58
N GLY A 139 -5.55 -5.09 -4.21
CA GLY A 139 -5.63 -4.43 -2.91
C GLY A 139 -5.76 -5.44 -1.78
N PHE A 140 -5.06 -5.15 -0.67
CA PHE A 140 -5.00 -5.96 0.55
C PHE A 140 -4.47 -7.38 0.38
N GLY A 141 -3.65 -7.58 -0.64
CA GLY A 141 -2.99 -8.85 -0.92
C GLY A 141 -1.49 -8.69 -1.16
N GLU A 142 -0.78 -9.81 -1.09
CA GLU A 142 0.58 -9.90 -1.59
C GLU A 142 0.59 -9.78 -3.12
N ILE A 143 1.52 -9.00 -3.66
CA ILE A 143 1.72 -8.82 -5.09
C ILE A 143 2.68 -9.90 -5.59
N PRO A 144 2.26 -10.80 -6.48
CA PRO A 144 3.17 -11.78 -7.06
C PRO A 144 4.12 -11.07 -8.04
N LEU A 145 5.40 -11.02 -7.67
CA LEU A 145 6.50 -10.50 -8.48
C LEU A 145 7.15 -11.57 -9.35
#